data_AF-A0A1E5QK88-F1
#
_entry.id   AF-A0A1E5QK88-F1
#
_cell.length_a   1.000
_cell.length_b   1.000
_cell.length_c   1.000
_cell.angle_alpha   90.00
_cell.angle_beta   90.00
_cell.angle_gamma   90.00
#
_symmetry.space_group_name_H-M   'P 1'
#
loop_
_entity.id
_entity.type
_entity.pdbx_description
1 polymer ?
#
loop_
_entity_poly.entity_id
_entity_poly.type
_entity_poly.pdbx_seq_one_letter_code
_entity_poly.pdbx_strand_id
1 'polypeptide(L)'
;MKPLFPILATGSLLGLFAVGGFSFIQVPRLFDDSPSTTIETTDTTPRQAYNPIDLEEVNAQLTGNDPEAVALSAFGVNEPQEGNFEENIQVESPSNQRKVVTITQLGLADDSVRGMRYRVELEPTANQWRIVWAGRQQRCQPQRGSQEWTTELCL
;
A
#
# COMPACT_ATOMS: atom_id res chain seq x y z
N MET A 1 41.23 -9.96 24.41
CA MET A 1 41.34 -10.41 25.81
C MET A 1 40.40 -9.55 26.66
N LYS A 2 39.32 -10.15 27.17
CA LYS A 2 38.33 -9.53 28.06
C LYS A 2 37.80 -10.68 28.95
N PRO A 3 37.73 -10.52 30.28
CA PRO A 3 37.66 -11.65 31.20
C PRO A 3 36.22 -12.20 31.38
N LEU A 4 36.15 -13.52 31.58
CA LEU A 4 35.04 -14.24 32.20
C LEU A 4 34.95 -13.89 33.70
N PHE A 5 33.73 -13.89 34.27
CA PHE A 5 33.31 -14.69 35.45
C PHE A 5 31.79 -14.45 35.72
N PRO A 6 31.11 -15.37 36.44
CA PRO A 6 29.69 -15.69 36.29
C PRO A 6 28.88 -15.26 37.53
N ILE A 7 27.55 -15.29 37.41
CA ILE A 7 26.66 -15.19 38.59
C ILE A 7 25.78 -16.43 38.66
N LEU A 8 25.97 -17.18 39.74
CA LEU A 8 25.10 -18.21 40.28
C LEU A 8 23.96 -17.55 41.07
N ALA A 9 22.73 -18.05 40.93
CA ALA A 9 21.67 -17.99 41.93
C ALA A 9 20.64 -19.09 41.59
N THR A 10 20.71 -20.27 42.20
CA THR A 10 20.02 -20.70 43.44
C THR A 10 18.49 -20.71 43.39
N GLY A 11 17.94 -21.91 43.24
CA GLY A 11 17.02 -22.51 44.22
C GLY A 11 15.54 -22.08 44.20
N SER A 12 14.65 -23.02 43.87
CA SER A 12 13.28 -23.16 44.41
C SER A 12 12.58 -24.33 43.72
N LEU A 13 11.63 -25.06 44.29
CA LEU A 13 11.24 -25.41 45.67
C LEU A 13 10.28 -26.59 45.44
N LEU A 14 10.36 -27.68 46.22
CA LEU A 14 9.34 -28.74 46.18
C LEU A 14 7.99 -28.19 46.63
N GLY A 15 6.93 -28.56 45.91
CA GLY A 15 5.54 -28.32 46.31
C GLY A 15 4.63 -29.39 45.73
N LEU A 16 4.36 -30.42 46.53
CA LEU A 16 3.46 -31.55 46.26
C LEU A 16 2.06 -31.17 46.79
N PHE A 17 1.01 -31.12 45.96
CA PHE A 17 -0.37 -31.10 46.46
C PHE A 17 -1.34 -31.91 45.59
N ALA A 18 -1.81 -32.98 46.24
CA ALA A 18 -3.09 -33.68 46.21
C ALA A 18 -4.10 -33.46 45.08
N VAL A 19 -4.57 -34.61 44.59
CA VAL A 19 -5.75 -34.86 43.74
C VAL A 19 -7.04 -34.55 44.52
N GLY A 20 -7.94 -33.78 43.93
CA GLY A 20 -9.29 -33.54 44.46
C GLY A 20 -10.21 -33.04 43.36
N GLY A 21 -11.24 -33.82 43.03
CA GLY A 21 -12.11 -33.60 41.88
C GLY A 21 -12.98 -32.36 41.99
N PHE A 22 -13.15 -31.69 40.85
CA PHE A 22 -14.27 -30.80 40.57
C PHE A 22 -14.70 -31.04 39.13
N SER A 23 -15.92 -31.58 38.96
CA SER A 23 -16.65 -31.49 37.69
C SER A 23 -16.93 -30.01 37.42
N PHE A 24 -16.12 -29.40 36.56
CA PHE A 24 -16.46 -28.13 35.95
C PHE A 24 -17.12 -28.41 34.61
N ILE A 25 -18.37 -27.98 34.51
CA ILE A 25 -19.16 -27.93 33.28
C ILE A 25 -18.36 -27.15 32.25
N GLN A 26 -18.03 -27.81 31.15
CA GLN A 26 -17.31 -27.22 30.02
C GLN A 26 -18.29 -26.30 29.28
N VAL A 27 -18.32 -25.03 29.66
CA VAL A 27 -18.94 -23.99 28.82
C VAL A 27 -18.10 -23.93 27.55
N PRO A 28 -18.65 -24.20 26.36
CA PRO A 28 -17.91 -23.96 25.14
C PRO A 28 -17.67 -22.45 25.06
N ARG A 29 -16.40 -22.04 25.17
CA ARG A 29 -15.99 -20.73 24.69
C ARG A 29 -16.30 -20.74 23.20
N LEU A 30 -17.31 -19.99 22.79
CA LEU A 30 -17.40 -19.48 21.43
C LEU A 30 -16.13 -18.64 21.25
N PHE A 31 -15.08 -19.31 20.79
CA PHE A 31 -13.92 -18.65 20.21
C PHE A 31 -14.45 -17.98 18.95
N ASP A 32 -14.81 -16.71 19.10
CA ASP A 32 -14.93 -15.77 18.01
C ASP A 32 -13.50 -15.57 17.46
N ASP A 33 -13.02 -16.57 16.71
CA ASP A 33 -11.85 -16.44 15.84
C ASP A 33 -12.30 -15.69 14.57
N SER A 34 -12.86 -14.49 14.80
CA SER A 34 -12.99 -13.51 13.74
C SER A 34 -11.58 -12.99 13.49
N PRO A 35 -10.95 -13.28 12.34
CA PRO A 35 -9.70 -12.64 12.01
C PRO A 35 -10.02 -11.15 11.87
N SER A 36 -9.72 -10.40 12.93
CA SER A 36 -9.71 -8.95 12.90
C SER A 36 -8.71 -8.57 11.83
N THR A 37 -9.22 -8.33 10.63
CA THR A 37 -8.49 -7.73 9.52
C THR A 37 -8.11 -6.34 10.00
N THR A 38 -6.97 -6.26 10.67
CA THR A 38 -6.25 -5.01 10.88
C THR A 38 -5.88 -4.52 9.48
N ILE A 39 -6.70 -3.61 8.96
CA ILE A 39 -6.39 -2.88 7.73
C ILE A 39 -5.23 -1.95 8.07
N GLU A 40 -4.01 -2.45 7.92
CA GLU A 40 -2.86 -1.58 7.65
C GLU A 40 -3.01 -1.10 6.21
N THR A 41 -3.53 0.11 6.04
CA THR A 41 -3.63 0.79 4.74
C THR A 41 -2.24 1.22 4.26
N THR A 42 -1.39 0.24 3.95
CA THR A 42 -0.38 0.42 2.92
C THR A 42 -1.02 -0.15 1.67
N ASP A 43 -1.46 0.71 0.76
CA ASP A 43 -2.14 0.29 -0.48
C ASP A 43 -1.12 -0.37 -1.43
N THR A 44 -0.63 -1.53 -1.02
CA THR A 44 0.32 -2.40 -1.72
C THR A 44 -0.39 -3.21 -2.80
N THR A 45 -1.40 -2.63 -3.45
CA THR A 45 -2.16 -3.28 -4.50
C THR A 45 -1.21 -3.68 -5.64
N PRO A 46 -1.20 -4.96 -6.07
CA PRO A 46 -0.22 -5.48 -7.01
C PRO A 46 -0.47 -4.97 -8.44
N ARG A 47 0.57 -5.03 -9.29
CA ARG A 47 0.51 -4.55 -10.70
C ARG A 47 -0.68 -5.10 -11.48
N GLN A 48 -1.09 -6.34 -11.22
CA GLN A 48 -2.18 -7.03 -11.92
C GLN A 48 -3.55 -6.35 -11.74
N ALA A 49 -3.70 -5.50 -10.72
CA ALA A 49 -4.93 -4.75 -10.50
C ALA A 49 -5.02 -3.47 -11.35
N TYR A 50 -3.97 -3.12 -12.10
CA TYR A 50 -3.88 -1.89 -12.89
C TYR A 50 -3.85 -2.23 -14.38
N ASN A 51 -4.44 -1.36 -15.20
CA ASN A 51 -4.25 -1.40 -16.63
C ASN A 51 -2.86 -0.79 -16.95
N PRO A 52 -1.93 -1.53 -17.56
CA PRO A 52 -0.59 -1.00 -17.84
C PRO A 52 -0.66 0.20 -18.79
N ILE A 53 0.23 1.16 -18.57
CA ILE A 53 0.45 2.29 -19.46
C ILE A 53 1.72 2.03 -20.27
N ASP A 54 1.65 2.23 -21.59
CA ASP A 54 2.84 2.22 -22.43
C ASP A 54 3.68 3.47 -22.15
N LEU A 55 4.89 3.27 -21.64
CA LEU A 55 5.79 4.37 -21.31
C LEU A 55 6.33 5.09 -22.55
N GLU A 56 6.29 4.47 -23.73
CA GLU A 56 6.69 5.11 -24.98
C GLU A 56 5.69 6.19 -25.42
N GLU A 57 4.44 6.10 -24.98
CA GLU A 57 3.38 7.07 -25.26
C GLU A 57 3.31 8.22 -24.24
N VAL A 58 4.05 8.13 -23.14
CA VAL A 58 4.05 9.16 -22.09
C VAL A 58 4.92 10.34 -22.53
N ASN A 59 4.28 11.48 -22.82
CA ASN A 59 4.95 12.72 -23.21
C ASN A 59 5.50 13.49 -21.99
N ALA A 60 6.41 12.88 -21.24
CA ALA A 60 7.06 13.48 -20.07
C ALA A 60 8.49 12.95 -19.88
N GLN A 61 9.28 13.62 -19.04
CA GLN A 61 10.60 13.13 -18.67
C GLN A 61 10.47 11.98 -17.67
N LEU A 62 10.82 10.76 -18.08
CA LEU A 62 10.71 9.54 -17.26
C LEU A 62 11.89 9.30 -16.31
N THR A 63 12.78 10.29 -16.14
CA THR A 63 13.99 10.19 -15.32
C THR A 63 14.27 11.47 -14.56
N GLY A 64 14.79 11.38 -13.33
CA GLY A 64 15.14 12.56 -12.54
C GLY A 64 15.72 12.21 -11.17
N ASN A 65 16.10 13.21 -10.39
CA ASN A 65 16.81 13.01 -9.12
C ASN A 65 15.86 12.64 -7.96
N ASP A 66 14.61 13.06 -8.05
CA ASP A 66 13.56 12.79 -7.06
C ASP A 66 12.49 11.89 -7.70
N PRO A 67 12.26 10.66 -7.18
CA PRO A 67 11.30 9.74 -7.76
C PRO A 67 9.86 10.24 -7.70
N GLU A 68 9.50 11.02 -6.67
CA GLU A 68 8.15 11.57 -6.53
C GLU A 68 7.91 12.64 -7.60
N ALA A 69 8.84 13.57 -7.75
CA ALA A 69 8.76 14.63 -8.76
C ALA A 69 8.70 14.07 -10.19
N VAL A 70 9.45 13.00 -10.47
CA VAL A 70 9.40 12.31 -11.79
C VAL A 70 8.03 11.69 -12.04
N ALA A 71 7.43 11.04 -11.04
CA ALA A 71 6.10 10.46 -11.15
C ALA A 71 5.02 11.53 -11.33
N LEU A 72 5.07 12.62 -10.56
CA LEU A 72 4.14 13.75 -10.66
C LEU A 72 4.28 14.49 -12.00
N SER A 73 5.50 14.68 -12.51
CA SER A 73 5.68 15.27 -13.82
C SER A 73 5.06 14.44 -14.95
N ALA A 74 4.98 13.12 -14.79
CA ALA A 74 4.45 12.22 -15.80
C ALA A 74 2.93 11.99 -15.69
N PHE A 75 2.38 11.95 -14.47
CA PHE A 75 1.00 11.52 -14.22
C PHE A 75 0.21 12.43 -13.27
N GLY A 76 0.87 13.37 -12.61
CA GLY A 76 0.24 14.37 -11.75
C GLY A 76 -0.40 15.50 -12.55
N VAL A 77 -1.15 16.35 -11.86
CA VAL A 77 -1.78 17.53 -12.46
C VAL A 77 -0.96 18.78 -12.18
N ASN A 78 -0.51 19.46 -13.23
CA ASN A 78 0.35 20.66 -13.11
C ASN A 78 -0.43 21.99 -13.09
N GLU A 79 -1.73 21.96 -13.39
CA GLU A 79 -2.58 23.16 -13.48
C GLU A 79 -3.70 23.12 -12.43
N PRO A 80 -4.09 24.27 -11.85
CA PRO A 80 -5.22 24.34 -10.94
C PRO A 80 -6.47 23.71 -11.57
N GLN A 81 -7.08 22.76 -10.87
CA GLN A 81 -8.33 22.14 -11.28
C GLN A 81 -9.50 22.86 -10.64
N GLU A 82 -10.59 23.01 -11.40
CA GLU A 82 -11.83 23.55 -10.87
C GLU A 82 -12.55 22.53 -9.96
N GLY A 83 -13.42 23.03 -9.09
CA GLY A 83 -14.29 22.19 -8.26
C GLY A 83 -13.59 21.60 -7.03
N ASN A 84 -13.90 20.34 -6.72
CA ASN A 84 -13.44 19.62 -5.52
C ASN A 84 -12.30 18.65 -5.86
N PHE A 85 -11.37 19.05 -6.72
CA PHE A 85 -10.24 18.22 -7.09
C PHE A 85 -9.30 18.01 -5.91
N GLU A 86 -8.91 16.76 -5.68
CA GLU A 86 -7.94 16.38 -4.66
C GLU A 86 -6.89 15.45 -5.28
N GLU A 87 -5.61 15.73 -5.05
CA GLU A 87 -4.50 14.85 -5.42
C GLU A 87 -3.74 14.42 -4.16
N ASN A 88 -3.59 13.11 -3.96
CA ASN A 88 -2.86 12.52 -2.85
C ASN A 88 -1.73 11.63 -3.39
N ILE A 89 -0.54 11.80 -2.82
CA ILE A 89 0.67 11.10 -3.22
C ILE A 89 1.14 10.23 -2.07
N GLN A 90 1.40 8.96 -2.36
CA GLN A 90 2.02 8.03 -1.43
C GLN A 90 3.29 7.47 -2.05
N VAL A 91 4.39 7.52 -1.31
CA VAL A 91 5.68 6.99 -1.75
C VAL A 91 6.08 5.83 -0.87
N GLU A 92 6.21 4.66 -1.48
CA GLU A 92 6.65 3.44 -0.83
C GLU A 92 8.04 3.04 -1.34
N SER A 93 8.80 2.38 -0.47
CA SER A 93 10.17 1.93 -0.76
C SER A 93 10.32 0.44 -0.48
N PRO A 94 9.78 -0.45 -1.34
CA PRO A 94 9.88 -1.90 -1.12
C PRO A 94 11.33 -2.39 -0.99
N SER A 95 12.29 -1.68 -1.60
CA SER A 95 13.71 -1.92 -1.42
C SER A 95 14.54 -0.66 -1.73
N ASN A 96 15.85 -0.71 -1.51
CA ASN A 96 16.76 0.38 -1.95
C ASN A 96 16.85 0.51 -3.48
N GLN A 97 16.44 -0.53 -4.22
CA GLN A 97 16.47 -0.56 -5.68
C GLN A 97 15.09 -0.34 -6.30
N ARG A 98 14.06 -0.04 -5.50
CA ARG A 98 12.71 0.17 -6.01
C ARG A 98 11.93 1.18 -5.18
N LYS A 99 11.34 2.15 -5.86
CA LYS A 99 10.34 3.08 -5.32
C LYS A 99 9.01 2.85 -6.03
N VAL A 100 7.93 2.97 -5.29
CA VAL A 100 6.58 2.91 -5.83
C VAL A 100 5.89 4.20 -5.42
N VAL A 101 5.42 4.97 -6.39
CA VAL A 101 4.65 6.18 -6.17
C VAL A 101 3.22 5.90 -6.59
N THR A 102 2.28 6.05 -5.65
CA THR A 102 0.85 5.97 -5.91
C THR A 102 0.27 7.37 -5.91
N ILE A 103 -0.29 7.79 -7.05
CA ILE A 103 -0.94 9.10 -7.22
C ILE A 103 -2.44 8.84 -7.30
N THR A 104 -3.21 9.39 -6.37
CA THR A 104 -4.68 9.30 -6.36
C THR A 104 -5.28 10.66 -6.61
N GLN A 105 -6.03 10.78 -7.70
CA GLN A 105 -6.75 11.98 -8.12
C GLN A 105 -8.25 11.74 -7.98
N LEU A 106 -8.94 12.60 -7.23
CA LEU A 106 -10.38 12.55 -7.00
C LEU A 106 -11.02 13.86 -7.44
N GLY A 107 -12.34 13.82 -7.69
CA GLY A 107 -13.09 15.02 -8.06
C GLY A 107 -12.77 15.50 -9.48
N LEU A 108 -12.39 14.58 -10.37
CA LEU A 108 -12.16 14.88 -11.78
C LEU A 108 -13.45 15.40 -12.44
N ALA A 109 -13.30 16.37 -13.34
CA ALA A 109 -14.41 17.03 -14.03
C ALA A 109 -15.02 16.21 -15.18
N ASP A 110 -14.50 15.01 -15.44
CA ASP A 110 -14.99 14.10 -16.47
C ASP A 110 -16.39 13.56 -16.10
N ASP A 111 -17.27 13.47 -17.10
CA ASP A 111 -18.67 13.09 -16.93
C ASP A 111 -18.87 11.59 -16.68
N SER A 112 -17.81 10.81 -16.86
CA SER A 112 -17.79 9.36 -16.74
C SER A 112 -16.80 8.88 -15.67
N VAL A 113 -15.65 9.55 -15.51
CA VAL A 113 -14.60 9.22 -14.55
C VAL A 113 -14.60 10.23 -13.39
N ARG A 114 -14.82 9.76 -12.16
CA ARG A 114 -14.78 10.60 -10.95
C ARG A 114 -13.42 10.64 -10.27
N GLY A 115 -12.55 9.69 -10.60
CA GLY A 115 -11.23 9.59 -9.98
C GLY A 115 -10.31 8.64 -10.75
N MET A 116 -9.02 8.95 -10.68
CA MET A 116 -7.93 8.21 -11.31
C MET A 116 -6.90 7.85 -10.26
N ARG A 117 -6.29 6.69 -10.42
CA ARG A 117 -5.18 6.25 -9.58
C ARG A 117 -4.08 5.68 -10.45
N TYR A 118 -2.87 6.19 -10.26
CA TYR A 118 -1.67 5.70 -10.91
C TYR A 118 -0.80 4.98 -9.90
N ARG A 119 -0.21 3.87 -10.32
CA ARG A 119 0.92 3.23 -9.66
C ARG A 119 2.13 3.36 -10.57
N VAL A 120 3.17 3.99 -10.07
CA VAL A 120 4.39 4.28 -10.83
C VAL A 120 5.55 3.61 -10.11
N GLU A 121 6.24 2.70 -10.79
CA GLU A 121 7.39 2.01 -10.23
C GLU A 121 8.67 2.57 -10.83
N LEU A 122 9.62 2.92 -9.96
CA LEU A 122 10.89 3.50 -10.32
C LEU A 122 12.04 2.66 -9.78
N GLU A 123 13.10 2.58 -10.56
CA GLU A 123 14.36 1.96 -10.17
C GLU A 123 15.50 2.99 -10.29
N PRO A 124 16.51 2.92 -9.40
CA PRO A 124 17.65 3.79 -9.51
C PRO A 124 18.52 3.37 -10.69
N THR A 125 18.96 4.36 -11.44
CA THR A 125 20.08 4.29 -12.37
C THR A 125 21.35 4.75 -11.65
N ALA A 126 22.44 5.08 -12.37
CA ALA A 126 23.68 5.52 -11.75
C ALA A 126 23.52 6.75 -10.83
N ASN A 127 22.77 7.77 -11.29
CA ASN A 127 22.64 9.05 -10.59
C ASN A 127 21.18 9.56 -10.50
N GLN A 128 20.22 8.84 -11.06
CA GLN A 128 18.83 9.29 -11.21
C GLN A 128 17.87 8.11 -11.01
N TRP A 129 16.62 8.40 -10.71
CA TRP A 129 15.51 7.45 -10.78
C TRP A 129 14.95 7.40 -12.20
N ARG A 130 14.48 6.23 -12.62
CA ARG A 130 13.80 6.01 -13.90
C ARG A 130 12.48 5.29 -13.66
N ILE A 131 11.41 5.75 -14.29
CA ILE A 131 10.14 5.00 -14.36
C ILE A 131 10.37 3.76 -15.21
N VAL A 132 10.16 2.59 -14.62
CA VAL A 132 10.30 1.28 -15.30
C VAL A 132 8.96 0.61 -15.58
N TRP A 133 7.90 1.06 -14.90
CA TRP A 133 6.55 0.58 -15.12
C TRP A 133 5.53 1.60 -14.60
N ALA A 134 4.39 1.72 -15.27
CA ALA A 134 3.24 2.46 -14.76
C ALA A 134 1.95 1.73 -15.11
N GLY A 135 0.92 1.92 -14.29
CA GLY A 135 -0.42 1.44 -14.54
C GLY A 135 -1.48 2.34 -13.91
N ARG A 136 -2.71 2.24 -14.42
CA ARG A 136 -3.85 3.04 -13.95
C ARG A 136 -5.05 2.20 -13.53
N GLN A 137 -5.77 2.74 -12.57
CA GLN A 137 -7.13 2.40 -12.22
C GLN A 137 -8.00 3.65 -12.30
N GLN A 138 -9.29 3.44 -12.42
CA GLN A 138 -10.29 4.49 -12.44
C GLN A 138 -11.46 4.16 -11.52
N ARG A 139 -12.17 5.20 -11.08
CA ARG A 139 -13.49 5.11 -10.47
C ARG A 139 -14.45 5.88 -11.36
N CYS A 140 -15.59 5.30 -11.64
CA CYS A 140 -16.59 5.92 -12.50
C CYS A 140 -17.55 6.80 -11.72
N GLN A 141 -18.16 7.79 -12.37
CA GLN A 141 -19.29 8.53 -11.83
C GLN A 141 -20.47 7.59 -11.51
N PRO A 142 -21.37 7.94 -10.58
CA PRO A 142 -22.54 7.12 -10.29
C PRO A 142 -23.30 6.76 -11.56
N GLN A 143 -23.70 5.48 -11.67
CA GLN A 143 -24.41 4.92 -12.84
C GLN A 143 -23.59 4.86 -14.14
N ARG A 144 -22.28 5.17 -14.11
CA ARG A 144 -21.36 5.08 -15.26
C ARG A 144 -20.34 3.95 -15.15
N GLY A 145 -20.63 2.92 -14.34
CA GLY A 145 -19.72 1.79 -14.10
C GLY A 145 -19.34 1.64 -12.62
N SER A 146 -18.21 0.98 -12.36
CA SER A 146 -17.74 0.68 -11.02
C SER A 146 -17.46 1.94 -10.20
N GLN A 147 -17.97 1.97 -8.97
CA GLN A 147 -17.65 3.01 -7.98
C GLN A 147 -16.41 2.68 -7.14
N GLU A 148 -15.92 1.45 -7.24
CA GLU A 148 -14.64 0.99 -6.71
C GLU A 148 -13.53 1.11 -7.76
N TRP A 149 -12.26 1.10 -7.33
CA TRP A 149 -11.11 1.13 -8.24
C TRP A 149 -11.15 -0.06 -9.19
N THR A 150 -11.16 0.23 -10.49
CA THR A 150 -11.27 -0.78 -11.55
C THR A 150 -10.33 -0.45 -12.72
N THR A 151 -10.11 -1.44 -13.58
CA THR A 151 -9.49 -1.28 -14.91
C THR A 151 -10.52 -1.28 -16.03
N GLU A 152 -11.78 -1.56 -15.71
CA GLU A 152 -12.89 -1.49 -16.66
C GLU A 152 -13.19 -0.04 -17.06
N LEU A 153 -13.61 0.13 -18.32
CA LEU A 153 -14.00 1.44 -18.83
C LEU A 153 -15.26 1.96 -18.14
N CYS A 154 -15.31 3.27 -17.92
CA CYS A 154 -16.55 3.96 -17.54
C CYS A 154 -17.45 4.15 -18.77
N LEU A 155 -18.75 4.30 -18.54
CA LEU A 155 -19.82 4.37 -19.56
C LEU A 155 -20.24 5.79 -19.91
#